data_AF-A0A5C9ERU6-F1
#
_entry.id   AF-A0A5C9ERU6-F1
#
_cell.length_a   1.000
_cell.length_b   1.000
_cell.length_c   1.000
_cell.angle_alpha   90.00
_cell.angle_beta   90.00
_cell.angle_gamma   90.00
#
_symmetry.space_group_name_H-M   'P 1'
#
loop_
_entity.id
_entity.type
_entity.pdbx_description
1 polymer ?
#
loop_
_entity_poly.entity_id
_entity_poly.type
_entity_poly.pdbx_seq_one_letter_code
_entity_poly.pdbx_strand_id
1 'polypeptide(L)'
;MDIQELDEFKKNPTIGSAMQFGESLIKKDLNIEDKRLMFREAFKIVGSNEKLEAIINMWTVGTMLEANLPYTQKIEAVRQVLKDNELTPLMIEQWAMIIFDLNRAPKDILDFIAIDIRNLRGISKELKTRLGHPNP
;
A
#
# COMPACT_ATOMS: atom_id res chain seq x y z
N MET A 1 1.31 18.99 12.28
CA MET A 1 2.20 18.49 11.23
C MET A 1 1.26 18.11 10.12
N ASP A 2 1.23 18.92 9.07
CA ASP A 2 0.07 18.98 8.20
C ASP A 2 0.45 18.30 6.88
N ILE A 3 -0.23 17.20 6.59
CA ILE A 3 -0.16 16.54 5.28
C ILE A 3 -1.31 17.13 4.48
N GLN A 4 -0.99 17.93 3.47
CA GLN A 4 -2.00 18.58 2.63
C GLN A 4 -2.95 17.55 2.02
N GLU A 5 -2.43 16.40 1.59
CA GLU A 5 -3.21 15.31 1.01
C GLU A 5 -4.16 14.67 2.03
N LEU A 6 -3.79 14.64 3.31
CA LEU A 6 -4.70 14.21 4.37
C LEU A 6 -5.84 15.21 4.52
N ASP A 7 -5.55 16.52 4.57
CA ASP A 7 -6.57 17.57 4.68
C ASP A 7 -7.52 17.60 3.48
N GLU A 8 -7.01 17.36 2.27
CA GLU A 8 -7.81 17.18 1.06
C GLU A 8 -8.70 15.95 1.16
N PHE A 9 -8.15 14.82 1.63
CA PHE A 9 -8.93 13.61 1.89
C PHE A 9 -10.02 13.84 2.96
N LYS A 10 -9.74 14.59 4.03
CA LYS A 10 -10.73 14.94 5.07
C LYS A 10 -11.90 15.77 4.50
N LYS A 11 -11.61 16.69 3.58
CA LYS A 11 -12.61 17.61 3.00
C LYS A 11 -13.48 16.92 1.95
N ASN A 12 -12.87 16.10 1.10
CA ASN A 12 -13.56 15.41 0.01
C ASN A 12 -12.98 14.00 -0.20
N PRO A 13 -13.47 13.00 0.56
CA PRO A 13 -12.98 11.63 0.46
C PRO A 13 -13.42 10.99 -0.86
N THR A 14 -12.46 10.74 -1.73
CA THR A 14 -12.63 10.11 -3.05
C THR A 14 -11.54 9.08 -3.27
N ILE A 15 -11.71 8.21 -4.27
CA ILE A 15 -10.67 7.25 -4.67
C ILE A 15 -9.35 7.97 -4.96
N GLY A 16 -9.41 9.10 -5.67
CA GLY A 16 -8.23 9.88 -6.03
C GLY A 16 -7.52 10.45 -4.80
N SER A 17 -8.26 11.09 -3.89
CA SER A 17 -7.67 11.67 -2.68
C SER A 17 -7.16 10.60 -1.71
N ALA A 18 -7.80 9.42 -1.64
CA ALA A 18 -7.31 8.29 -0.85
C ALA A 18 -5.99 7.71 -1.40
N MET A 19 -5.89 7.55 -2.72
CA MET A 19 -4.66 7.10 -3.38
C MET A 19 -3.51 8.09 -3.17
N GLN A 20 -3.76 9.39 -3.39
CA GLN A 20 -2.77 10.45 -3.20
C GLN A 20 -2.30 10.56 -1.75
N PHE A 21 -3.22 10.49 -0.78
CA PHE A 21 -2.88 10.50 0.63
C PHE A 21 -1.99 9.31 1.01
N GLY A 22 -2.39 8.09 0.64
CA GLY A 22 -1.65 6.88 0.98
C GLY A 22 -0.25 6.85 0.37
N GLU A 23 -0.13 7.22 -0.92
CA GLU A 23 1.14 7.36 -1.62
C GLU A 23 2.06 8.41 -0.96
N SER A 24 1.50 9.58 -0.64
CA SER A 24 2.28 10.67 -0.04
C SER A 24 2.78 10.28 1.35
N LEU A 25 1.92 9.64 2.16
CA LEU A 25 2.29 9.22 3.50
C LEU A 25 3.38 8.13 3.49
N ILE A 26 3.30 7.15 2.59
CA ILE A 26 4.29 6.06 2.58
C ILE A 26 5.67 6.54 2.13
N LYS A 27 5.72 7.48 1.18
CA LYS A 27 6.97 8.08 0.69
C LYS A 27 7.63 8.98 1.72
N LYS A 28 6.86 9.57 2.65
CA LYS A 28 7.43 10.43 3.69
C LYS A 28 8.37 9.65 4.61
N ASP A 29 9.44 10.33 4.99
CA ASP A 29 10.36 9.87 6.02
C ASP A 29 9.79 10.24 7.41
N LEU A 30 8.86 9.42 7.86
CA LEU A 30 8.24 9.51 9.18
C LEU A 30 8.40 8.18 9.90
N ASN A 31 8.46 8.24 11.23
CA ASN A 31 8.42 7.01 12.01
C ASN A 31 7.07 6.28 11.78
N ILE A 32 7.10 4.98 12.04
CA ILE A 32 5.97 4.09 11.74
C ILE A 32 4.74 4.45 12.59
N GLU A 33 4.93 4.88 13.84
CA GLU A 33 3.81 5.21 14.73
C GLU A 33 3.06 6.47 14.27
N ASP A 34 3.75 7.48 13.75
CA ASP A 34 3.13 8.66 13.15
C ASP A 34 2.31 8.30 11.91
N LYS A 35 2.86 7.44 11.03
CA LYS A 35 2.12 6.93 9.87
C LYS A 35 0.86 6.18 10.31
N ARG A 36 0.96 5.33 11.35
CA ARG A 36 -0.18 4.58 11.90
C ARG A 36 -1.26 5.48 12.48
N LEU A 37 -0.89 6.56 13.17
CA LEU A 37 -1.85 7.54 13.68
C LEU A 37 -2.61 8.21 12.54
N MET A 38 -1.93 8.58 11.46
CA MET A 38 -2.56 9.19 10.29
C MET A 38 -3.51 8.23 9.55
N PHE A 39 -3.12 6.97 9.36
CA PHE A 39 -4.04 5.96 8.81
C PHE A 39 -5.25 5.72 9.71
N ARG A 40 -5.06 5.73 11.04
CA ARG A 40 -6.19 5.64 11.99
C ARG A 40 -7.16 6.81 11.85
N GLU A 41 -6.66 8.02 11.61
CA GLU A 41 -7.52 9.16 11.28
C GLU A 41 -8.23 8.96 9.94
N ALA A 42 -7.54 8.48 8.91
CA ALA A 42 -8.13 8.20 7.62
C ALA A 42 -9.29 7.19 7.71
N PHE A 43 -9.13 6.09 8.47
CA PHE A 43 -10.20 5.12 8.69
C PHE A 43 -11.46 5.72 9.34
N LYS A 44 -11.32 6.74 10.19
CA LYS A 44 -12.49 7.44 10.76
C LYS A 44 -13.26 8.24 9.72
N ILE A 45 -12.60 8.68 8.65
CA ILE A 45 -13.18 9.51 7.58
C ILE A 45 -13.90 8.63 6.55
N VAL A 46 -13.32 7.46 6.25
CA VAL A 46 -13.86 6.49 5.28
C VAL A 46 -15.31 6.09 5.59
N GLY A 47 -15.65 5.94 6.87
CA GLY A 47 -17.00 5.53 7.29
C GLY A 47 -17.34 4.13 6.78
N SER A 48 -18.47 3.98 6.09
CA SER A 48 -18.95 2.70 5.54
C SER A 48 -18.65 2.53 4.05
N ASN A 49 -17.70 3.28 3.48
CA ASN A 49 -17.33 3.16 2.07
C ASN A 49 -16.27 2.07 1.90
N GLU A 50 -16.72 0.86 1.55
CA GLU A 50 -15.87 -0.33 1.42
C GLU A 50 -14.69 -0.11 0.46
N LYS A 51 -14.91 0.63 -0.64
CA LYS A 51 -13.85 0.89 -1.62
C LYS A 51 -12.77 1.84 -1.11
N LEU A 52 -13.17 2.89 -0.40
CA LEU A 52 -12.21 3.76 0.27
C LEU A 52 -11.48 3.03 1.39
N GLU A 53 -12.18 2.16 2.13
CA GLU A 53 -11.58 1.32 3.16
C GLU A 53 -10.49 0.41 2.60
N ALA A 54 -10.79 -0.28 1.50
CA ALA A 54 -9.84 -1.15 0.80
C ALA A 54 -8.59 -0.38 0.35
N ILE A 55 -8.75 0.84 -0.20
CA ILE A 55 -7.62 1.69 -0.62
C ILE A 55 -6.77 2.11 0.59
N ILE A 56 -7.39 2.60 1.65
CA ILE A 56 -6.66 3.01 2.87
C ILE A 56 -5.97 1.81 3.52
N ASN A 57 -6.61 0.64 3.52
CA ASN A 57 -6.04 -0.60 4.01
C ASN A 57 -4.82 -1.05 3.18
N MET A 58 -4.90 -1.00 1.84
CA MET A 58 -3.78 -1.28 0.94
C MET A 58 -2.53 -0.45 1.28
N TRP A 59 -2.70 0.86 1.47
CA TRP A 59 -1.60 1.76 1.84
C TRP A 59 -1.10 1.53 3.27
N THR A 60 -1.99 1.20 4.20
CA THR A 60 -1.64 0.83 5.58
C THR A 60 -0.76 -0.42 5.60
N VAL A 61 -1.11 -1.45 4.81
CA VAL A 61 -0.30 -2.68 4.66
C VAL A 61 1.07 -2.35 4.11
N GLY A 62 1.18 -1.42 3.17
CA GLY A 62 2.46 -0.90 2.69
C GLY A 62 3.37 -0.42 3.83
N THR A 63 2.81 0.32 4.79
CA THR A 63 3.54 0.78 5.98
C THR A 63 3.86 -0.35 6.96
N MET A 64 2.99 -1.36 7.08
CA MET A 64 3.23 -2.53 7.93
C MET A 64 4.45 -3.36 7.49
N LEU A 65 4.81 -3.29 6.21
CA LEU A 65 6.02 -3.96 5.71
C LEU A 65 7.30 -3.40 6.34
N GLU A 66 7.30 -2.12 6.72
CA GLU A 66 8.42 -1.44 7.41
C GLU A 66 8.50 -1.84 8.90
N ALA A 67 7.39 -2.29 9.48
CA ALA A 67 7.28 -2.52 10.92
C ALA A 67 8.04 -3.77 11.38
N ASN A 68 8.41 -3.80 12.67
CA ASN A 68 8.97 -4.99 13.30
C ASN A 68 7.85 -6.01 13.60
N LEU A 69 7.37 -6.67 12.54
CA LEU A 69 6.34 -7.69 12.59
C LEU A 69 6.87 -9.01 12.03
N PRO A 70 6.34 -10.16 12.50
CA PRO A 70 6.64 -11.46 11.92
C PRO A 70 6.38 -11.50 10.41
N TYR A 71 7.25 -12.17 9.67
CA TYR A 71 7.18 -12.24 8.20
C TYR A 71 5.85 -12.83 7.72
N THR A 72 5.33 -13.83 8.43
CA THR A 72 4.03 -14.45 8.13
C THR A 72 2.89 -13.45 8.15
N GLN A 73 2.86 -12.54 9.13
CA GLN A 73 1.83 -11.51 9.24
C GLN A 73 1.92 -10.49 8.09
N LYS A 74 3.14 -10.09 7.72
CA LYS A 74 3.36 -9.17 6.58
C LYS A 74 2.86 -9.78 5.27
N ILE A 75 3.22 -11.04 5.02
CA ILE A 75 2.82 -11.78 3.83
C ILE A 75 1.30 -11.97 3.78
N GLU A 76 0.68 -12.35 4.91
CA GLU A 76 -0.76 -12.54 4.98
C GLU A 76 -1.53 -11.24 4.72
N ALA A 77 -1.09 -10.13 5.31
CA ALA A 77 -1.69 -8.82 5.09
C ALA A 77 -1.66 -8.42 3.60
N VAL A 78 -0.52 -8.63 2.92
CA VAL A 78 -0.44 -8.38 1.48
C VAL A 78 -1.38 -9.30 0.71
N ARG A 79 -1.43 -10.59 1.01
CA ARG A 79 -2.33 -11.52 0.33
C ARG A 79 -3.80 -11.18 0.49
N GLN A 80 -4.20 -10.61 1.63
CA GLN A 80 -5.56 -10.11 1.84
C GLN A 80 -5.85 -8.93 0.90
N VAL A 81 -4.92 -7.97 0.81
CA VAL A 81 -5.01 -6.85 -0.14
C VAL A 81 -5.13 -7.35 -1.58
N LEU A 82 -4.30 -8.32 -1.99
CA LEU A 82 -4.32 -8.83 -3.37
C LEU A 82 -5.61 -9.61 -3.72
N LYS A 83 -6.40 -10.01 -2.73
CA LYS A 83 -7.68 -10.72 -2.89
C LYS A 83 -8.89 -9.81 -2.70
N ASP A 84 -8.68 -8.54 -2.38
CA ASP A 84 -9.75 -7.58 -2.16
C ASP A 84 -10.43 -7.22 -3.50
N ASN A 85 -11.74 -7.42 -3.58
CA ASN A 85 -12.51 -7.21 -4.81
C ASN A 85 -12.74 -5.73 -5.13
N GLU A 86 -12.55 -4.84 -4.16
CA GLU A 86 -12.69 -3.39 -4.36
C GLU A 86 -11.45 -2.76 -5.01
N LEU A 87 -10.31 -3.45 -4.96
CA LEU A 87 -9.05 -3.00 -5.54
C LEU A 87 -8.92 -3.44 -6.99
N THR A 88 -8.73 -2.44 -7.86
CA THR A 88 -8.45 -2.71 -9.27
C THR A 88 -6.98 -3.11 -9.46
N PRO A 89 -6.64 -3.90 -10.50
CA PRO A 89 -5.24 -4.23 -10.80
C PRO A 89 -4.34 -3.01 -10.96
N LEU A 90 -4.86 -1.90 -11.50
CA LEU A 90 -4.12 -0.65 -11.65
C LEU A 90 -3.71 -0.04 -10.31
N MET A 91 -4.59 -0.09 -9.30
CA MET A 91 -4.29 0.43 -7.96
C MET A 91 -3.21 -0.42 -7.28
N ILE A 92 -3.32 -1.75 -7.41
CA ILE A 92 -2.32 -2.69 -6.89
C ILE A 92 -0.97 -2.48 -7.57
N GLU A 93 -0.97 -2.25 -8.89
CA GLU A 93 0.24 -1.97 -9.65
C GLU A 93 0.94 -0.69 -9.20
N GLN A 94 0.20 0.41 -9.03
CA GLN A 94 0.74 1.66 -8.49
C GLN A 94 1.35 1.48 -7.11
N TRP A 95 0.61 0.83 -6.20
CA TRP A 95 1.09 0.48 -4.87
C TRP A 95 2.37 -0.35 -4.93
N ALA A 96 2.38 -1.43 -5.71
CA ALA A 96 3.52 -2.33 -5.82
C ALA A 96 4.77 -1.63 -6.35
N MET A 97 4.65 -0.79 -7.39
CA MET A 97 5.79 -0.01 -7.89
C MET A 97 6.42 0.82 -6.77
N ILE A 98 5.61 1.51 -5.95
CA ILE A 98 6.10 2.36 -4.87
C ILE A 98 6.74 1.53 -3.74
N ILE A 99 6.09 0.44 -3.31
CA ILE A 99 6.62 -0.40 -2.22
C ILE A 99 8.00 -0.96 -2.55
N PHE A 100 8.17 -1.46 -3.77
CA PHE A 100 9.43 -2.06 -4.21
C PHE A 100 10.51 -0.99 -4.43
N ASP A 101 10.13 0.20 -4.88
CA ASP A 101 11.07 1.31 -5.09
C ASP A 101 11.61 1.89 -3.80
N LEU A 102 10.77 1.93 -2.76
CA LEU A 102 11.19 2.38 -1.45
C LEU A 102 12.09 1.36 -0.73
N ASN A 103 12.07 0.08 -1.14
CA ASN A 103 12.88 -1.01 -0.57
C ASN A 103 12.88 -1.06 0.97
N ARG A 104 11.73 -0.77 1.59
CA ARG A 104 11.61 -0.64 3.06
C ARG A 104 11.25 -1.94 3.78
N ALA A 105 11.42 -3.08 3.11
CA ALA A 105 11.24 -4.39 3.71
C ALA A 105 12.43 -5.29 3.37
N PRO A 106 12.72 -6.31 4.20
CA PRO A 106 13.71 -7.33 3.89
C PRO A 106 13.49 -7.95 2.50
N LYS A 107 14.59 -8.19 1.77
CA LYS A 107 14.58 -8.66 0.37
C LYS A 107 13.79 -9.97 0.20
N ASP A 108 13.93 -10.89 1.14
CA ASP A 108 13.20 -12.16 1.16
C ASP A 108 11.68 -11.98 1.24
N ILE A 109 11.19 -11.00 2.00
CA ILE A 109 9.77 -10.65 2.05
C ILE A 109 9.31 -10.06 0.72
N LEU A 110 10.09 -9.12 0.16
CA LEU A 110 9.78 -8.50 -1.13
C LEU A 110 9.76 -9.54 -2.26
N ASP A 111 10.73 -10.45 -2.30
CA ASP A 111 10.82 -11.53 -3.28
C ASP A 111 9.60 -12.46 -3.19
N PHE A 112 9.14 -12.77 -1.97
CA PHE A 112 7.93 -13.56 -1.76
C PHE A 112 6.66 -12.85 -2.26
N ILE A 113 6.49 -11.59 -1.90
CA ILE A 113 5.36 -10.75 -2.35
C ILE A 113 5.37 -10.60 -3.88
N ALA A 114 6.56 -10.45 -4.48
CA ALA A 114 6.73 -10.33 -5.93
C ALA A 114 6.19 -11.53 -6.70
N ILE A 115 6.26 -12.75 -6.13
CA ILE A 115 5.66 -13.95 -6.73
C ILE A 115 4.13 -13.81 -6.80
N ASP A 116 3.49 -13.43 -5.69
CA ASP A 116 2.03 -13.31 -5.63
C ASP A 116 1.52 -12.22 -6.60
N ILE A 117 2.19 -11.07 -6.67
CA ILE A 117 1.80 -9.96 -7.57
C ILE A 117 1.96 -10.33 -9.05
N ARG A 118 3.04 -11.02 -9.44
CA ARG A 118 3.27 -11.42 -10.85
C ARG A 118 2.19 -12.35 -11.39
N ASN A 119 1.56 -13.13 -10.51
CA ASN A 119 0.51 -14.06 -10.85
C ASN A 119 -0.87 -13.40 -10.98
N LEU A 120 -1.03 -12.14 -10.57
CA LEU A 120 -2.29 -11.43 -10.73
C LEU A 120 -2.61 -11.16 -12.19
N ARG A 121 -3.90 -11.30 -12.52
CA ARG A 121 -4.45 -10.95 -13.82
C ARG A 121 -4.62 -9.44 -13.91
N GLY A 122 -4.24 -8.86 -15.05
CA GLY A 122 -4.38 -7.41 -15.31
C GLY A 122 -3.18 -6.57 -14.92
N ILE A 123 -2.16 -7.14 -14.28
CA ILE A 123 -0.88 -6.48 -14.02
C ILE A 123 -0.05 -6.37 -15.29
N SER A 124 0.60 -5.22 -15.49
CA SER A 124 1.41 -4.93 -16.67
C SER A 124 2.64 -5.83 -16.82
N LYS A 125 3.12 -5.97 -18.07
CA LYS A 125 4.39 -6.66 -18.34
C LYS A 125 5.59 -5.92 -17.73
N GLU A 126 5.50 -4.60 -17.62
CA GLU A 126 6.54 -3.76 -17.04
C GLU A 126 6.75 -4.12 -15.56
N LEU A 127 5.68 -4.11 -14.76
CA LEU A 127 5.78 -4.51 -13.35
C LEU A 127 6.27 -5.95 -13.23
N LYS A 128 5.76 -6.87 -14.05
CA LYS A 128 6.20 -8.28 -14.02
C LYS A 128 7.69 -8.45 -14.29
N THR A 129 8.25 -7.64 -15.18
CA THR A 129 9.67 -7.65 -15.51
C THR A 129 10.48 -7.09 -14.35
N ARG A 130 10.04 -5.95 -13.77
CA ARG A 130 10.66 -5.33 -12.60
C ARG A 130 10.72 -6.28 -11.39
N LEU A 131 9.63 -6.98 -11.13
CA LEU A 131 9.51 -8.00 -10.07
C LEU A 131 10.23 -9.33 -10.41
N GLY A 132 10.66 -9.51 -11.65
CA GLY A 132 11.29 -10.74 -12.16
C GLY A 132 12.80 -10.77 -12.04
N HIS A 133 13.44 -9.65 -11.68
CA HIS A 133 14.87 -9.57 -11.47
C HIS A 133 15.18 -9.50 -9.97
N PRO A 134 16.01 -10.40 -9.41
CA PRO A 134 16.68 -10.08 -8.17
C PRO A 134 17.48 -8.79 -8.44
N ASN A 135 17.23 -7.72 -7.68
CA ASN A 135 18.08 -6.53 -7.73
C ASN A 135 19.55 -7.00 -7.66
N PRO A 136 20.42 -6.57 -8.60
CA PRO A 136 21.83 -6.96 -8.61
C PRO A 136 22.54 -6.55 -7.32
#